data_AF-A0AAW9IW08-F1
#
_entry.id   AF-A0AAW9IW08-F1
#
_cell.length_a   1.000
_cell.length_b   1.000
_cell.length_c   1.000
_cell.angle_alpha   90.00
_cell.angle_beta   90.00
_cell.angle_gamma   90.00
#
_symmetry.space_group_name_H-M   'P 1'
#
loop_
_entity.id
_entity.type
_entity.pdbx_description
1 polymer ?
#
loop_
_entity_poly.entity_id
_entity_poly.type
_entity_poly.pdbx_seq_one_letter_code
_entity_poly.pdbx_strand_id
1 'polypeptide(L)'
;MARTFRFKYDLFKCRADTVNYCASKFFVSAFTEGLAQELQKSNAKLQAKVLAPAATKTNFGNIANDINDYDKSFGKYHSSEQMAQFLIKLYESNKVVGIVDRESFEFKLNNPILPYAGDSANNQKL
;
A
#
# COMPACT_ATOMS: atom_id res chain seq x y z
N MET A 1 14.05 -7.30 -25.28
CA MET A 1 14.36 -8.01 -24.01
C MET A 1 13.26 -7.64 -23.01
N ALA A 2 12.17 -8.40 -22.98
CA ALA A 2 11.01 -8.10 -22.13
C ALA A 2 11.36 -8.41 -20.67
N ARG A 3 11.41 -7.38 -19.82
CA ARG A 3 11.59 -7.56 -18.38
C ARG A 3 10.23 -7.91 -17.79
N THR A 4 10.06 -9.14 -17.33
CA THR A 4 8.85 -9.59 -16.63
C THR A 4 8.69 -8.83 -15.30
N PHE A 5 7.76 -7.88 -15.22
CA PHE A 5 7.48 -7.08 -14.01
C PHE A 5 6.76 -7.88 -12.93
N ARG A 6 7.35 -8.92 -12.34
CA ARG A 6 6.63 -9.72 -11.34
C ARG A 6 6.15 -8.81 -10.20
N PHE A 7 4.84 -8.64 -9.99
CA PHE A 7 4.35 -7.83 -8.87
C PHE A 7 4.59 -8.56 -7.54
N LYS A 8 5.70 -8.26 -6.85
CA LYS A 8 5.91 -8.64 -5.44
C LYS A 8 6.40 -7.42 -4.66
N TYR A 9 5.50 -6.47 -4.43
CA TYR A 9 5.75 -5.29 -3.61
C TYR A 9 4.71 -5.22 -2.50
N ASP A 10 5.16 -4.88 -1.30
CA ASP A 10 4.29 -4.26 -0.30
C ASP A 10 4.84 -2.85 0.00
N LEU A 11 4.09 -2.08 0.78
CA LEU A 11 4.41 -0.73 1.27
C LEU A 11 5.87 -0.49 1.72
N PHE A 12 6.71 -1.50 2.01
CA PHE A 12 8.14 -1.28 2.34
C PHE A 12 9.15 -2.20 1.67
N LYS A 13 8.74 -3.00 0.66
CA LYS A 13 9.65 -3.92 -0.02
C LYS A 13 9.68 -3.66 -1.52
N CYS A 14 10.81 -3.15 -2.01
CA CYS A 14 11.06 -2.95 -3.44
C CYS A 14 11.96 -4.03 -4.04
N ARG A 15 11.71 -4.38 -5.30
CA ARG A 15 12.59 -5.19 -6.15
C ARG A 15 13.32 -4.25 -7.10
N ALA A 16 14.60 -4.54 -7.33
CA ALA A 16 15.51 -3.69 -8.09
C ALA A 16 15.08 -3.43 -9.56
N ASP A 17 14.20 -4.26 -10.13
CA ASP A 17 13.71 -4.13 -11.51
C ASP A 17 12.55 -3.13 -11.66
N THR A 18 12.01 -2.56 -10.56
CA THR A 18 10.82 -1.70 -10.59
C THR A 18 10.93 -0.47 -9.68
N VAL A 19 12.14 0.09 -9.56
CA VAL A 19 12.44 1.18 -8.61
C VAL A 19 11.47 2.34 -8.70
N ASN A 20 11.14 2.83 -9.91
CA ASN A 20 10.22 3.96 -10.10
C ASN A 20 8.81 3.65 -9.60
N TYR A 21 8.32 2.44 -9.86
CA TYR A 21 7.02 2.00 -9.36
C TYR A 21 7.02 1.97 -7.83
N CYS A 22 8.02 1.32 -7.21
CA CYS A 22 8.13 1.27 -5.75
C CYS A 22 8.22 2.67 -5.13
N ALA A 23 9.06 3.54 -5.68
CA ALA A 23 9.26 4.90 -5.17
C ALA A 23 7.94 5.67 -5.13
N SER A 24 7.12 5.56 -6.18
CA SER A 24 5.78 6.17 -6.19
C SER A 24 4.86 5.62 -5.09
N LYS A 25 4.95 4.32 -4.77
CA LYS A 25 4.13 3.69 -3.73
C LYS A 25 4.60 4.04 -2.32
N PHE A 26 5.92 4.14 -2.11
CA PHE A 26 6.49 4.66 -0.87
C PHE A 26 6.11 6.12 -0.64
N PHE A 27 6.13 6.95 -1.69
CA PHE A 27 5.67 8.33 -1.59
C PHE A 27 4.19 8.40 -1.18
N VAL A 28 3.30 7.65 -1.84
CA VAL A 28 1.86 7.65 -1.51
C VAL A 28 1.63 7.20 -0.06
N SER A 29 2.37 6.19 0.42
CA SER A 29 2.35 5.76 1.83
C SER A 29 2.74 6.88 2.78
N ALA A 30 3.95 7.43 2.59
CA ALA A 30 4.49 8.47 3.45
C ALA A 30 3.61 9.71 3.48
N PHE A 31 3.15 10.15 2.31
CA PHE A 31 2.24 11.28 2.17
C PHE A 31 0.93 11.02 2.92
N THR A 32 0.29 9.87 2.70
CA THR A 32 -1.03 9.59 3.28
C THR A 32 -0.96 9.37 4.79
N GLU A 33 0.05 8.66 5.28
CA GLU A 33 0.25 8.44 6.71
C GLU A 33 0.63 9.74 7.44
N GLY A 34 1.47 10.58 6.84
CA GLY A 34 1.79 11.91 7.36
C GLY A 34 0.56 12.82 7.41
N LEU A 35 -0.21 12.87 6.33
CA LEU A 35 -1.46 13.64 6.27
C LEU A 35 -2.48 13.14 7.31
N ALA A 36 -2.56 11.83 7.53
CA ALA A 36 -3.42 11.26 8.57
C ALA A 36 -3.04 11.78 9.97
N GLN A 37 -1.75 11.89 10.26
CA GLN A 37 -1.25 12.46 11.53
C GLN A 37 -1.58 13.95 11.64
N GLU A 38 -1.37 14.72 10.57
CA GLU A 38 -1.70 16.16 10.54
C GLU A 38 -3.18 16.41 10.84
N LEU A 39 -4.07 15.71 10.13
CA LEU A 39 -5.52 15.83 10.30
C LEU A 39 -5.98 15.40 11.71
N GLN A 40 -5.37 14.37 12.28
CA GLN A 40 -5.66 13.94 13.64
C GLN A 40 -5.22 14.99 14.67
N LYS A 41 -4.00 15.54 14.53
CA LYS A 41 -3.47 16.58 15.42
C LYS A 41 -4.30 17.87 15.34
N SER A 42 -4.85 18.20 14.18
CA SER A 42 -5.74 19.36 14.01
C SER A 42 -7.20 19.10 14.43
N ASN A 43 -7.51 17.92 14.97
CA ASN A 43 -8.88 17.50 15.30
C ASN A 43 -9.86 17.65 14.11
N ALA A 44 -9.39 17.36 12.90
CA ALA A 44 -10.20 17.46 11.68
C ALA A 44 -11.20 16.31 11.59
N LYS A 45 -12.35 16.57 10.96
CA LYS A 45 -13.34 15.52 10.64
C LYS A 45 -12.89 14.61 9.49
N LEU A 46 -12.06 15.13 8.59
CA LEU A 46 -11.53 14.39 7.45
C LEU A 46 -10.45 13.41 7.91
N GLN A 47 -10.41 12.23 7.29
CA GLN A 47 -9.40 11.21 7.56
C GLN A 47 -8.69 10.82 6.26
N ALA A 48 -7.37 10.65 6.34
CA ALA A 48 -6.56 10.07 5.28
C ALA A 48 -6.23 8.61 5.62
N LYS A 49 -6.36 7.70 4.65
CA LYS A 49 -6.14 6.25 4.81
C LYS A 49 -5.48 5.70 3.55
N VAL A 50 -4.61 4.71 3.71
CA VAL A 50 -3.93 4.03 2.59
C VAL A 50 -4.28 2.54 2.57
N LEU A 51 -4.75 2.08 1.41
CA LEU A 51 -4.91 0.66 1.11
C LEU A 51 -3.73 0.19 0.26
N ALA A 52 -3.02 -0.80 0.76
CA ALA A 52 -1.85 -1.39 0.14
C ALA A 52 -2.10 -2.83 -0.28
N PRO A 53 -2.46 -3.03 -1.56
CA PRO A 53 -2.71 -4.36 -2.09
C PRO A 53 -1.40 -5.12 -2.31
N ALA A 54 -1.52 -6.46 -2.23
CA ALA A 54 -0.59 -7.38 -2.88
C ALA A 54 -1.06 -7.68 -4.31
N ALA A 55 -0.57 -8.76 -4.93
CA ALA A 55 -1.02 -9.16 -6.26
C ALA A 55 -2.56 -9.23 -6.32
N THR A 56 -3.15 -8.48 -7.24
CA THR A 56 -4.60 -8.37 -7.43
C THR A 56 -4.92 -8.59 -8.90
N LYS A 57 -5.82 -9.53 -9.19
CA LYS A 57 -6.22 -9.90 -10.55
C LYS A 57 -6.92 -8.73 -11.23
N THR A 58 -6.16 -8.03 -12.05
CA THR A 58 -6.56 -6.84 -12.80
C THR A 58 -5.80 -6.79 -14.12
N ASN A 59 -6.28 -6.01 -15.09
CA ASN A 59 -5.58 -5.85 -16.35
C ASN A 59 -4.22 -5.12 -16.19
N PHE A 60 -4.02 -4.35 -15.12
CA PHE A 60 -2.72 -3.75 -14.80
C PHE A 60 -1.62 -4.81 -14.64
N GLY A 61 -1.96 -5.93 -13.99
CA GLY A 61 -1.10 -7.10 -13.86
C GLY A 61 -0.55 -7.59 -15.19
N ASN A 62 -1.47 -7.80 -16.13
CA ASN A 62 -1.21 -8.32 -17.46
C ASN A 62 -0.32 -7.38 -18.27
N ILE A 63 -0.76 -6.12 -18.40
CA ILE A 63 -0.06 -5.12 -19.20
C ILE A 63 1.35 -4.85 -18.68
N ALA A 64 1.51 -4.71 -17.37
CA ALA A 64 2.83 -4.42 -16.82
C ALA A 64 3.77 -5.63 -16.90
N ASN A 65 3.26 -6.86 -16.81
CA ASN A 65 4.09 -8.07 -16.90
C ASN A 65 4.31 -8.59 -18.31
N ASP A 66 3.61 -8.05 -19.31
CA ASP A 66 3.55 -8.59 -20.67
C ASP A 66 3.07 -10.06 -20.68
N ILE A 67 1.93 -10.31 -20.03
CA ILE A 67 1.30 -11.63 -19.94
C ILE A 67 -0.17 -11.57 -20.38
N ASN A 68 -0.69 -12.68 -20.87
CA ASN A 68 -2.07 -12.81 -21.34
C ASN A 68 -2.95 -13.66 -20.41
N ASP A 69 -2.34 -14.36 -19.45
CA ASP A 69 -3.02 -15.25 -18.51
C ASP A 69 -2.50 -14.99 -17.10
N TYR A 70 -3.28 -14.24 -16.33
CA TYR A 70 -2.95 -13.88 -14.96
C TYR A 70 -2.88 -15.13 -14.06
N ASP A 71 -3.79 -16.09 -14.26
CA ASP A 71 -3.94 -17.27 -13.41
C ASP A 71 -2.75 -18.22 -13.54
N LYS A 72 -2.22 -18.37 -14.75
CA LYS A 72 -0.98 -19.13 -14.98
C LYS A 72 0.27 -18.42 -14.45
N SER A 73 0.26 -17.09 -14.39
CA SER A 73 1.46 -16.30 -14.10
C SER A 73 1.63 -15.94 -12.62
N PHE A 74 0.53 -15.88 -11.87
CA PHE A 74 0.51 -15.50 -10.46
C PHE A 74 -0.02 -16.65 -9.58
N GLY A 75 0.85 -17.22 -8.75
CA GLY A 75 0.47 -18.36 -7.89
C GLY A 75 -0.48 -18.04 -6.73
N LYS A 76 -0.55 -16.78 -6.30
CA LYS A 76 -1.49 -16.31 -5.27
C LYS A 76 -1.82 -14.84 -5.51
N TYR A 77 -3.10 -14.49 -5.40
CA TYR A 77 -3.62 -13.14 -5.63
C TYR A 77 -5.01 -12.97 -4.99
N HIS A 78 -5.46 -11.73 -4.87
CA HIS A 78 -6.84 -11.38 -4.56
C HIS A 78 -7.62 -10.99 -5.82
N SER A 79 -8.94 -11.13 -5.81
CA SER A 79 -9.81 -10.52 -6.82
C SER A 79 -10.07 -9.04 -6.53
N SER A 80 -10.61 -8.31 -7.51
CA SER A 80 -11.10 -6.94 -7.33
C SER A 80 -12.15 -6.83 -6.25
N GLU A 81 -13.03 -7.83 -6.15
CA GLU A 81 -14.14 -7.88 -5.19
C GLU A 81 -13.59 -8.05 -3.77
N GLN A 82 -12.61 -8.91 -3.58
CA GLN A 82 -11.92 -9.07 -2.29
C GLN A 82 -11.20 -7.77 -1.88
N MET A 83 -10.53 -7.10 -2.82
CA MET A 83 -9.90 -5.82 -2.55
C MET A 83 -10.91 -4.71 -2.20
N ALA A 84 -12.08 -4.70 -2.84
CA ALA A 84 -13.17 -3.79 -2.48
C ALA A 84 -13.67 -4.07 -1.05
N GLN A 85 -13.82 -5.33 -0.66
CA GLN A 85 -14.17 -5.69 0.73
C GLN A 85 -13.11 -5.22 1.73
N PHE A 86 -11.83 -5.32 1.39
CA PHE A 86 -10.75 -4.79 2.24
C PHE A 86 -10.79 -3.26 2.36
N LEU A 87 -11.12 -2.56 1.27
CA LEU A 87 -11.31 -1.11 1.28
C LEU A 87 -12.45 -0.71 2.24
N ILE A 88 -13.60 -1.39 2.18
CA ILE A 88 -14.72 -1.13 3.10
C ILE A 88 -14.31 -1.37 4.55
N LYS A 89 -13.62 -2.48 4.86
CA LYS A 89 -13.10 -2.75 6.21
C LYS A 89 -12.16 -1.65 6.71
N LEU A 90 -11.28 -1.14 5.84
CA LEU A 90 -10.39 -0.03 6.20
C LEU A 90 -11.17 1.27 6.44
N TYR A 91 -12.13 1.57 5.57
CA TYR A 91 -12.98 2.74 5.64
C TYR A 91 -13.75 2.80 6.97
N GLU A 92 -14.39 1.69 7.37
CA GLU A 92 -15.19 1.60 8.60
C GLU A 92 -14.34 1.55 9.89
N SER A 93 -13.07 1.19 9.79
CA SER A 93 -12.17 1.10 10.95
C SER A 93 -11.63 2.46 11.41
N ASN A 94 -11.07 2.50 12.62
CA ASN A 94 -10.26 3.63 13.10
C ASN A 94 -8.78 3.57 12.67
N LYS A 95 -8.44 2.68 11.73
CA LYS A 95 -7.06 2.43 11.29
C LYS A 95 -6.69 3.27 10.07
N VAL A 96 -5.40 3.55 9.90
CA VAL A 96 -4.88 4.39 8.80
C VAL A 96 -4.42 3.53 7.63
N VAL A 97 -3.88 2.35 7.92
CA VAL A 97 -3.27 1.48 6.91
C VAL A 97 -4.05 0.17 6.82
N GLY A 98 -4.57 -0.14 5.65
CA GLY A 98 -4.98 -1.50 5.29
C GLY A 98 -3.91 -2.11 4.40
N ILE A 99 -3.29 -3.21 4.79
CA ILE A 99 -2.19 -3.83 4.04
C ILE A 99 -2.43 -5.32 3.87
N VAL A 100 -2.13 -5.84 2.69
CA VAL A 100 -2.06 -7.29 2.45
C VAL A 100 -0.62 -7.74 2.65
N ASP A 101 -0.41 -8.68 3.57
CA ASP A 101 0.89 -9.34 3.75
C ASP A 101 1.26 -10.12 2.48
N ARG A 102 2.40 -9.82 1.88
CA ARG A 102 2.81 -10.43 0.60
C ARG A 102 3.21 -11.90 0.70
N GLU A 103 3.53 -12.40 1.90
CA GLU A 103 3.93 -13.79 2.10
C GLU A 103 2.71 -14.63 2.52
N SER A 104 1.91 -14.16 3.49
CA SER A 104 0.70 -14.89 3.92
C SER A 104 -0.54 -14.60 3.06
N PHE A 105 -0.59 -13.46 2.37
CA PHE A 105 -1.77 -12.89 1.69
C PHE A 105 -2.92 -12.55 2.65
N GLU A 106 -2.63 -12.38 3.93
CA GLU A 106 -3.63 -11.93 4.91
C GLU A 106 -3.76 -10.41 4.89
N PHE A 107 -5.01 -9.94 4.92
CA PHE A 107 -5.31 -8.53 5.08
C PHE A 107 -5.21 -8.13 6.56
N LYS A 108 -4.48 -7.04 6.83
CA LYS A 108 -4.21 -6.50 8.17
C LYS A 108 -4.58 -5.02 8.21
N LEU A 109 -5.14 -4.59 9.33
CA LEU A 109 -5.45 -3.19 9.61
C LEU A 109 -4.48 -2.66 10.68
N ASN A 110 -3.80 -1.56 10.39
CA ASN A 110 -2.75 -1.00 11.23
C ASN A 110 -2.93 0.51 11.46
N ASN A 111 -2.38 0.98 12.58
CA ASN A 111 -2.05 2.41 12.74
C ASN A 111 -0.97 2.79 11.69
N PRO A 112 -0.58 4.07 11.58
CA PRO A 112 0.60 4.43 10.78
C PRO A 112 1.81 3.56 11.15
N ILE A 113 2.50 3.07 10.14
CA ILE A 113 3.61 2.13 10.26
C ILE A 113 4.95 2.78 9.95
N LEU A 114 4.94 3.92 9.27
CA LEU A 114 6.13 4.74 9.13
C LEU A 114 6.53 5.39 10.47
N PRO A 115 7.84 5.44 10.80
CA PRO A 115 8.31 6.10 12.01
C PRO A 115 7.86 7.57 12.06
N TYR A 116 7.22 7.95 13.17
CA TYR A 116 6.76 9.32 13.38
C TYR A 116 7.78 10.13 14.17
N ALA A 117 8.21 11.27 13.62
CA ALA A 117 9.20 12.13 14.25
C ALA A 117 8.59 13.27 15.10
N GLY A 118 7.27 13.50 15.04
CA GLY A 118 6.67 14.77 15.47
C GLY A 118 6.87 15.16 16.94
N ASP A 119 7.14 14.21 17.82
CA ASP A 119 7.26 14.45 19.27
C ASP A 119 8.73 14.34 19.77
N SER A 120 9.70 14.35 18.85
CA SER A 120 11.12 14.29 19.16
C SER A 120 11.63 15.61 19.76
N ALA A 121 12.34 15.53 20.88
CA ALA A 121 13.01 16.67 21.52
C ALA A 121 14.12 17.29 20.64
N ASN A 122 14.60 16.55 19.63
CA ASN A 122 15.62 17.01 18.68
C ASN A 122 15.02 17.69 17.43
N ASN A 123 13.69 17.86 17.36
CA ASN A 123 13.08 18.57 16.25
C ASN A 123 13.46 20.05 16.24
N GLN A 124 13.44 20.64 15.05
CA GLN A 124 13.65 22.08 14.88
C GLN A 124 12.63 22.85 15.71
N LYS A 125 13.10 23.83 16.47
CA LYS A 125 12.23 24.79 17.14
C LYS A 125 11.82 25.83 16.10
N LEU A 126 10.52 25.94 15.85
CA LEU A 126 9.94 27.04 15.07
C LEU A 126 9.95 28.32 15.90
#